data_AF-A0A953RVU2-F1
#
_entry.id   AF-A0A953RVU2-F1
#
_cell.length_a   1.000
_cell.length_b   1.000
_cell.length_c   1.000
_cell.angle_alpha   90.00
_cell.angle_beta   90.00
_cell.angle_gamma   90.00
#
_symmetry.space_group_name_H-M   'P 1'
#
loop_
_entity.id
_entity.type
_entity.pdbx_description
1 polymer ?
#
loop_
_entity_poly.entity_id
_entity_poly.type
_entity_poly.pdbx_seq_one_letter_code
_entity_poly.pdbx_strand_id
1 'polypeptide(L)'
;MNLTRSSIALYIGLVFISGAILGGFGDHVYGTYRVSPAKSGKAPKSPEDVRRGIIDFWKSHLKLTDDQVVKVGLIMDETRARMDEVHRGTIPAQQEIRREQMDKMRAMLSPEQKVEYDRLQKEREDRMKKGGPRGGPGGF
;
A
#
# COMPACT_ATOMS: atom_id res chain seq x y z
N MET A 1 6.61 43.78 15.99
CA MET A 1 7.43 43.32 14.85
C MET A 1 6.57 43.45 13.59
N ASN A 2 6.79 44.49 12.78
CA ASN A 2 6.02 44.71 11.56
C ASN A 2 6.59 43.81 10.47
N LEU A 3 5.96 42.66 10.23
CA LEU A 3 6.33 41.77 9.13
C LEU A 3 6.09 42.51 7.81
N THR A 4 7.17 42.81 7.09
CA THR A 4 7.06 43.45 5.76
C THR A 4 6.42 42.46 4.79
N ARG A 5 5.73 42.99 3.77
CA ARG A 5 5.02 42.19 2.75
C ARG A 5 5.95 41.13 2.12
N SER A 6 7.24 41.42 2.02
CA SER A 6 8.27 40.50 1.54
C SER A 6 8.52 39.31 2.47
N SER A 7 8.52 39.51 3.79
CA SER A 7 8.64 38.42 4.77
C SER A 7 7.42 37.48 4.71
N ILE A 8 6.22 38.05 4.53
CA ILE A 8 4.99 37.26 4.39
C ILE A 8 5.03 36.40 3.11
N ALA A 9 5.47 36.97 1.98
CA ALA A 9 5.63 36.23 0.73
C ALA A 9 6.67 35.10 0.86
N LEU A 10 7.76 35.33 1.59
CA LEU A 10 8.80 34.33 1.84
C LEU A 10 8.28 33.16 2.70
N TYR A 11 7.49 33.43 3.74
CA TYR A 11 6.87 32.38 4.56
C TYR A 11 5.83 31.57 3.76
N ILE A 12 5.03 32.21 2.92
CA ILE A 12 4.07 31.52 2.05
C ILE A 12 4.81 30.59 1.08
N GLY A 13 5.89 31.06 0.43
CA GLY A 13 6.70 30.23 -0.44
C GLY A 13 7.28 28.99 0.27
N LEU A 14 7.74 29.15 1.52
CA LEU A 14 8.26 28.06 2.34
C LEU A 14 7.18 27.01 2.69
N VAL A 15 5.95 27.44 2.96
CA VAL A 15 4.80 26.54 3.18
C VAL A 15 4.48 25.75 1.90
N PHE A 16 4.52 26.38 0.71
CA PHE A 16 4.32 25.69 -0.56
C PHE A 16 5.45 24.70 -0.88
N ILE A 17 6.71 25.06 -0.62
CA ILE A 17 7.86 24.18 -0.85
C ILE A 17 7.81 22.98 0.12
N SER A 18 7.49 23.21 1.39
CA SER A 18 7.31 22.11 2.36
C SER A 18 6.13 21.20 1.99
N GLY A 19 5.02 21.75 1.49
CA GLY A 19 3.91 20.99 0.94
C GLY A 19 4.27 20.20 -0.32
N ALA A 20 5.14 20.74 -1.19
CA ALA A 20 5.64 20.03 -2.38
C ALA A 20 6.58 18.89 -2.02
N ILE A 21 7.42 19.07 -0.99
CA ILE A 21 8.26 17.99 -0.43
C ILE A 21 7.37 16.89 0.18
N LEU A 22 6.34 17.26 0.95
CA LEU A 22 5.40 16.31 1.55
C LEU A 22 4.55 15.59 0.48
N GLY A 23 4.10 16.29 -0.56
CA GLY A 23 3.33 15.75 -1.68
C GLY A 23 4.15 14.85 -2.61
N GLY A 24 5.39 15.24 -2.92
CA GLY A 24 6.33 14.42 -3.70
C GLY A 24 6.76 13.16 -2.97
N PHE A 25 6.87 13.19 -1.64
CA PHE A 25 7.10 12.00 -0.83
C PHE A 25 5.87 11.09 -0.77
N GLY A 26 4.66 11.66 -0.74
CA GLY A 26 3.41 10.93 -0.87
C GLY A 26 3.34 10.12 -2.17
N ASP A 27 3.73 10.72 -3.30
CA ASP A 27 3.71 10.03 -4.60
C ASP A 27 4.79 8.93 -4.72
N HIS A 28 5.92 9.07 -4.02
CA HIS A 28 6.95 8.01 -3.95
C HIS A 28 6.57 6.85 -3.01
N VAL A 29 5.96 7.15 -1.87
CA VAL A 29 5.54 6.14 -0.87
C VAL A 29 4.26 5.43 -1.31
N TYR A 30 3.31 6.10 -1.96
CA TYR A 30 2.12 5.44 -2.53
C TYR A 30 2.37 4.85 -3.92
N GLY A 31 3.30 5.40 -4.71
CA GLY A 31 3.73 4.84 -5.99
C GLY A 31 4.44 3.49 -5.87
N THR A 32 5.08 3.21 -4.72
CA THR A 32 5.72 1.91 -4.43
C THR A 32 4.74 0.82 -4.00
N TYR A 33 3.52 1.16 -3.57
CA TYR A 33 2.41 0.20 -3.39
C TYR A 33 1.71 -0.16 -4.71
N ARG A 34 2.01 0.54 -5.81
CA ARG A 34 1.76 0.05 -7.17
C ARG A 34 2.92 -0.84 -7.61
N VAL A 35 3.06 -1.99 -6.97
CA VAL A 35 3.87 -3.08 -7.53
C VAL A 35 3.14 -3.59 -8.78
N SER A 36 3.42 -2.95 -9.90
CA SER A 36 3.26 -3.54 -11.22
C SER A 36 4.62 -4.17 -11.54
N PRO A 37 4.84 -5.48 -11.27
CA PRO A 37 6.13 -6.12 -11.46
C PRO A 37 6.58 -6.12 -12.94
N ALA A 38 5.66 -5.80 -13.86
CA ALA A 38 5.87 -5.83 -15.29
C ALA A 38 6.81 -4.73 -15.85
N LYS A 39 7.11 -3.65 -15.11
CA LYS A 39 7.88 -2.52 -15.68
C LYS A 39 9.34 -2.39 -15.25
N SER A 40 9.81 -3.13 -14.23
CA SER A 40 11.18 -2.89 -13.73
C SER A 40 12.26 -3.84 -14.24
N GLY A 41 11.91 -4.98 -14.85
CA GLY A 41 12.90 -5.98 -15.30
C GLY A 41 13.80 -6.57 -14.19
N LYS A 42 13.64 -6.11 -12.94
CA LYS A 42 14.37 -6.60 -11.77
C LYS A 42 13.55 -7.73 -11.15
N ALA A 43 14.24 -8.81 -10.78
CA ALA A 43 13.65 -9.90 -10.03
C ALA A 43 12.87 -9.35 -8.82
N PRO A 44 11.72 -9.95 -8.46
CA PRO A 44 10.98 -9.53 -7.27
C PRO A 44 11.94 -9.57 -6.07
N LYS A 45 12.15 -8.42 -5.44
CA LYS A 45 13.03 -8.32 -4.26
C LYS A 45 12.52 -9.31 -3.21
N SER A 46 13.40 -10.15 -2.68
CA SER A 46 13.06 -11.01 -1.56
C SER A 46 12.58 -10.13 -0.40
N PRO A 47 11.64 -10.59 0.45
CA PRO A 47 11.30 -9.89 1.69
C PRO A 47 12.53 -9.57 2.53
N GLU A 48 13.57 -10.41 2.45
CA GLU A 48 14.85 -10.17 3.12
C GLU A 48 15.66 -9.04 2.49
N ASP A 49 15.60 -8.87 1.16
CA ASP A 49 16.26 -7.76 0.45
C ASP A 49 15.61 -6.43 0.82
N VAL A 50 14.28 -6.42 0.97
CA VAL A 50 13.53 -5.25 1.42
C VAL A 50 13.89 -4.91 2.86
N ARG A 51 13.93 -5.92 3.75
CA ARG A 51 14.34 -5.75 5.15
C ARG A 51 15.75 -5.15 5.25
N ARG A 52 16.73 -5.74 4.55
CA ARG A 52 18.10 -5.24 4.52
C ARG A 52 18.16 -3.79 4.04
N GLY A 53 17.45 -3.46 2.95
CA GLY A 53 17.42 -2.10 2.44
C GLY A 53 16.88 -1.06 3.44
N ILE A 54 15.86 -1.42 4.25
CA ILE A 54 15.31 -0.54 5.29
C ILE A 54 16.32 -0.35 6.43
N ILE A 55 16.95 -1.43 6.88
CA ILE A 55 17.94 -1.40 7.95
C ILE A 55 19.17 -0.58 7.51
N ASP A 56 19.66 -0.78 6.28
CA ASP A 56 20.79 -0.02 5.73
C ASP A 56 20.46 1.46 5.58
N PHE A 57 19.23 1.78 5.20
CA PHE A 57 18.73 3.15 5.16
C PHE A 57 18.77 3.80 6.55
N TRP A 58 18.29 3.12 7.60
CA TRP A 58 18.34 3.65 8.97
C TRP A 58 19.76 3.69 9.53
N LYS A 59 20.58 2.67 9.27
CA LYS A 59 21.99 2.65 9.69
C LYS A 59 22.75 3.84 9.13
N SER A 60 22.60 4.13 7.84
CA SER A 60 23.28 5.25 7.18
C SER A 60 22.79 6.62 7.64
N HIS A 61 21.49 6.81 7.86
CA HIS A 61 20.91 8.11 8.21
C HIS A 61 20.97 8.43 9.70
N LEU A 62 20.76 7.43 10.55
CA LEU A 62 20.74 7.58 12.01
C LEU A 62 22.07 7.19 12.67
N LYS A 63 23.05 6.75 11.86
CA LYS A 63 24.38 6.31 12.32
C LYS A 63 24.28 5.25 13.42
N LEU A 64 23.42 4.26 13.18
CA LEU A 64 23.17 3.20 14.16
C LEU A 64 24.43 2.37 14.40
N THR A 65 24.70 2.03 15.66
CA THR A 65 25.72 1.05 16.04
C THR A 65 25.29 -0.36 15.61
N ASP A 66 26.23 -1.30 15.53
CA ASP A 66 25.92 -2.68 15.15
C ASP A 66 24.94 -3.34 16.13
N ASP A 67 25.06 -3.07 17.43
CA ASP A 67 24.10 -3.50 18.45
C ASP A 67 22.69 -2.93 18.21
N GLN A 68 22.59 -1.67 17.77
CA GLN A 68 21.30 -1.05 17.45
C GLN A 68 20.69 -1.66 16.18
N VAL A 69 21.50 -1.99 15.18
CA VAL A 69 21.06 -2.68 13.96
C VAL A 69 20.46 -4.05 14.28
N VAL A 70 21.10 -4.82 15.16
CA VAL A 70 20.57 -6.12 15.61
C VAL A 70 19.21 -5.95 16.30
N LYS A 71 19.08 -4.95 17.19
CA LYS A 71 17.81 -4.66 17.88
C LYS A 71 16.70 -4.24 16.91
N VAL A 72 17.01 -3.42 15.91
CA VAL A 72 16.06 -3.03 14.86
C VAL A 72 15.58 -4.26 14.08
N GLY A 73 16.50 -5.17 13.73
CA GLY A 73 16.15 -6.43 13.05
C GLY A 73 15.13 -7.24 13.85
N LEU A 74 15.37 -7.42 15.15
CA LEU A 74 14.45 -8.13 16.06
C LEU A 74 13.07 -7.46 16.13
N ILE A 75 13.02 -6.12 16.25
CA ILE A 75 11.75 -5.36 16.26
C ILE A 75 10.99 -5.56 14.95
N MET A 76 11.67 -5.57 13.80
CA MET A 76 11.04 -5.79 12.51
C MET A 76 10.46 -7.20 12.37
N ASP A 77 11.17 -8.22 12.85
CA ASP A 77 10.70 -9.60 12.81
C ASP A 77 9.50 -9.82 13.74
N GLU A 78 9.53 -9.25 14.95
CA GLU A 78 8.39 -9.27 15.85
C GLU A 78 7.17 -8.54 15.25
N THR A 79 7.39 -7.37 14.67
CA THR A 79 6.33 -6.60 13.99
C THR A 79 5.72 -7.41 12.85
N ARG A 80 6.56 -8.09 12.06
CA ARG A 80 6.10 -8.95 10.98
C ARG A 80 5.23 -10.09 11.50
N ALA A 81 5.65 -10.78 12.55
CA ALA A 81 4.88 -11.86 13.15
C ALA A 81 3.50 -11.39 13.62
N ARG A 82 3.43 -10.23 14.30
CA ARG A 82 2.16 -9.62 14.73
C ARG A 82 1.28 -9.23 13.54
N MET A 83 1.86 -8.65 12.50
CA MET A 83 1.12 -8.29 11.28
C MET A 83 0.59 -9.53 10.56
N ASP A 84 1.36 -10.62 10.50
CA ASP A 84 0.92 -11.88 9.91
C ASP A 84 -0.25 -12.48 10.70
N GLU A 85 -0.25 -12.39 12.02
CA GLU A 85 -1.37 -12.80 12.88
C GLU A 85 -2.64 -11.98 12.59
N VAL A 86 -2.52 -10.65 12.53
CA VAL A 86 -3.63 -9.75 12.17
C VAL A 86 -4.18 -10.10 10.78
N HIS A 87 -3.30 -10.34 9.80
CA HIS A 87 -3.71 -10.71 8.45
C HIS A 87 -4.46 -12.04 8.42
N ARG A 88 -3.99 -13.06 9.17
CA ARG A 88 -4.67 -14.36 9.26
C ARG A 88 -6.09 -14.22 9.79
N GLY A 89 -6.33 -13.35 10.77
CA GLY A 89 -7.68 -13.10 11.30
C GLY A 89 -8.55 -12.23 10.38
N THR A 90 -7.96 -11.21 9.76
CA THR A 90 -8.71 -10.20 9.00
C THR A 90 -9.09 -10.65 7.60
N ILE A 91 -8.23 -11.43 6.92
CA ILE A 91 -8.49 -11.88 5.54
C ILE A 91 -9.78 -12.70 5.43
N PRO A 92 -10.05 -13.70 6.29
CA PRO A 92 -11.30 -14.45 6.25
C PRO A 92 -12.52 -13.57 6.53
N ALA A 93 -12.45 -12.70 7.54
CA ALA A 93 -13.55 -11.78 7.88
C ALA A 93 -13.90 -10.86 6.70
N GLN A 94 -12.89 -10.30 6.04
CA GLN A 94 -13.11 -9.48 4.84
C GLN A 94 -13.69 -10.28 3.66
N GLN A 95 -13.28 -11.54 3.48
CA GLN A 95 -13.84 -12.40 2.44
C GLN A 95 -15.32 -12.68 2.69
N GLU A 96 -15.70 -12.90 3.94
CA GLU A 96 -17.09 -13.15 4.30
C GLU A 96 -17.97 -11.93 4.06
N ILE A 97 -17.53 -10.75 4.51
CA ILE A 97 -18.24 -9.48 4.25
C ILE A 97 -18.46 -9.26 2.74
N ARG A 98 -17.44 -9.53 1.92
CA ARG A 98 -17.56 -9.42 0.46
C ARG A 98 -18.57 -10.42 -0.11
N ARG A 99 -18.57 -11.68 0.36
CA ARG A 99 -19.55 -12.69 -0.07
C ARG A 99 -20.97 -12.25 0.26
N GLU A 100 -21.21 -11.83 1.49
CA GLU A 100 -22.54 -11.35 1.90
C GLU A 100 -23.01 -10.16 1.04
N GLN A 101 -22.12 -9.22 0.74
CA GLN A 101 -22.43 -8.09 -0.14
C GLN A 101 -22.82 -8.58 -1.55
N MET A 102 -22.07 -9.54 -2.10
CA MET A 102 -22.34 -10.12 -3.42
C MET A 102 -23.67 -10.85 -3.46
N ASP A 103 -24.00 -11.62 -2.42
CA ASP A 103 -25.27 -12.34 -2.31
C ASP A 103 -26.46 -11.37 -2.25
N LYS A 104 -26.35 -10.30 -1.46
CA LYS A 104 -27.37 -9.24 -1.38
C LYS A 104 -27.55 -8.55 -2.73
N MET A 105 -26.47 -8.22 -3.43
CA MET A 105 -26.56 -7.65 -4.78
C MET A 105 -27.22 -8.62 -5.75
N ARG A 106 -26.79 -9.88 -5.78
CA ARG A 106 -27.33 -10.92 -6.67
C ARG A 106 -28.81 -11.19 -6.43
N ALA A 107 -29.28 -11.09 -5.19
CA ALA A 107 -30.69 -11.26 -4.84
C ALA A 107 -31.62 -10.22 -5.50
N MET A 108 -31.13 -9.00 -5.75
CA MET A 108 -31.89 -7.92 -6.36
C MET A 108 -31.94 -7.96 -7.90
N LEU A 109 -31.20 -8.87 -8.54
CA LEU A 109 -31.06 -8.95 -10.00
C LEU A 109 -32.13 -9.84 -10.64
N SER A 110 -32.54 -9.50 -11.87
CA SER A 110 -33.36 -10.37 -12.73
C SER A 110 -32.59 -11.64 -13.12
N PRO A 111 -33.28 -12.71 -13.58
CA PRO A 111 -32.63 -13.93 -14.04
C PRO A 111 -31.57 -13.68 -15.12
N GLU A 112 -31.85 -12.81 -16.09
CA GLU A 112 -30.95 -12.46 -17.19
C GLU A 112 -29.75 -11.66 -16.67
N GLN A 113 -29.97 -10.75 -15.73
CA GLN A 113 -28.91 -9.97 -15.09
C GLN A 113 -27.99 -10.83 -14.22
N LYS A 114 -28.50 -11.88 -13.57
CA LYS A 114 -27.69 -12.83 -12.79
C LYS A 114 -26.66 -13.56 -13.66
N VAL A 115 -27.05 -13.95 -14.88
CA VAL A 115 -26.13 -14.60 -15.82
C VAL A 115 -24.94 -13.69 -16.15
N GLU A 116 -25.21 -12.41 -16.43
CA GLU A 116 -24.13 -11.46 -16.71
C GLU A 116 -23.30 -11.09 -15.49
N TYR A 117 -23.93 -10.97 -14.33
CA TYR A 117 -23.25 -10.74 -13.07
C TYR A 117 -22.26 -11.88 -12.74
N ASP A 118 -22.70 -13.13 -12.86
CA ASP A 118 -21.87 -14.31 -12.58
C ASP A 118 -20.68 -14.39 -13.58
N ARG A 119 -20.88 -13.99 -14.85
CA ARG A 119 -19.79 -13.88 -15.84
C ARG A 119 -18.75 -12.83 -15.44
N LEU A 120 -19.21 -11.63 -15.04
CA LEU A 120 -18.33 -10.54 -14.62
C LEU A 120 -17.50 -10.90 -13.37
N GLN A 121 -18.09 -11.65 -12.43
CA GLN A 121 -17.34 -12.13 -11.26
C GLN A 121 -16.26 -13.13 -11.62
N LYS A 122 -16.56 -14.10 -12.48
CA LYS A 122 -15.58 -15.07 -12.95
C LYS A 122 -14.41 -14.39 -13.67
N GLU A 123 -14.70 -13.40 -14.52
CA GLU A 123 -13.65 -12.63 -15.19
C GLU A 123 -12.75 -11.89 -14.21
N ARG A 124 -13.32 -11.30 -13.15
CA ARG A 124 -12.56 -10.65 -12.08
C ARG A 124 -11.65 -11.64 -11.35
N GLU A 125 -12.16 -12.81 -10.98
CA GLU A 125 -11.36 -13.85 -10.34
C GLU A 125 -10.21 -14.33 -11.22
N ASP A 126 -10.47 -14.54 -12.51
CA ASP A 126 -9.45 -14.98 -13.46
C ASP A 126 -8.38 -13.90 -13.68
N ARG A 127 -8.76 -12.61 -13.70
CA ARG A 127 -7.81 -11.49 -13.73
C ARG A 127 -6.97 -11.43 -12.46
N MET A 128 -7.55 -11.69 -11.29
CA MET A 128 -6.81 -11.74 -10.02
C MET A 128 -5.82 -12.93 -9.97
N LYS A 129 -6.24 -14.12 -10.43
CA LYS A 129 -5.37 -15.31 -10.52
C LYS A 129 -4.19 -15.11 -11.46
N LYS A 130 -4.38 -14.36 -12.56
CA LYS A 130 -3.34 -14.02 -13.54
C LYS A 130 -2.42 -12.87 -13.11
N GLY A 131 -2.54 -12.35 -11.88
CA GLY A 131 -1.68 -11.29 -11.37
C GLY A 131 -2.01 -9.89 -11.91
N GLY A 132 -3.25 -9.67 -12.37
CA GLY A 132 -3.72 -8.34 -12.77
C GLY A 132 -3.70 -7.35 -11.59
N PRO A 133 -3.56 -6.03 -11.85
CA PRO A 133 -3.54 -5.02 -10.79
C PRO A 133 -4.76 -5.16 -9.88
N ARG A 134 -4.54 -5.21 -8.55
CA ARG A 134 -5.59 -5.29 -7.50
C ARG A 134 -6.54 -4.08 -7.44
N GLY A 135 -6.50 -3.16 -8.41
CA GLY A 135 -7.32 -1.94 -8.47
C GLY A 135 -8.07 -1.84 -9.78
N GLY A 136 -9.13 -2.63 -9.94
CA GLY A 136 -10.19 -2.39 -10.92
C GLY A 136 -11.32 -1.55 -10.31
N PRO A 137 -12.12 -0.83 -11.11
CA PRO A 137 -13.21 0.00 -10.61
C PRO A 137 -14.24 -0.89 -9.90
N GLY A 138 -14.33 -0.77 -8.58
CA GLY A 138 -15.17 -1.61 -7.72
C GLY A 138 -14.44 -2.34 -6.60
N GLY A 139 -13.15 -2.04 -6.36
CA GLY A 139 -12.51 -2.34 -5.08
C GLY A 139 -13.04 -1.39 -4.01
N PHE A 140 -14.15 -1.78 -3.38
CA PHE A 140 -14.59 -1.26 -2.09
C PHE A 140 -14.36 -2.36 -1.05
#